data_AF-A0A512DP43-F1
#
_entry.id   AF-A0A512DP43-F1
#
_cell.length_a   1.000
_cell.length_b   1.000
_cell.length_c   1.000
_cell.angle_alpha   90.00
_cell.angle_beta   90.00
_cell.angle_gamma   90.00
#
_symmetry.space_group_name_H-M   'P 1'
#
loop_
_entity.id
_entity.type
_entity.pdbx_description
1 polymer ?
#
loop_
_entity_poly.entity_id
_entity_poly.type
_entity_poly.pdbx_seq_one_letter_code
_entity_poly.pdbx_strand_id
1 'polypeptide(L)' 'MTDRRRDLALAIKSCLDSLADDAANNDLADLAHFVGLASLAAEEAAQAADPRSNLLAALMTGEAGHC' A
#
# COMPACT_ATOMS: atom_id res chain seq x y z
N MET A 1 10.00 12.73 6.11
CA MET A 1 8.71 12.45 6.81
C MET A 1 7.86 11.44 6.04
N THR A 2 7.88 11.46 4.71
CA THR A 2 7.19 10.53 3.80
C THR A 2 7.76 9.11 3.83
N ASP A 3 9.09 8.95 3.92
CA ASP A 3 9.73 7.62 3.99
C ASP A 3 9.25 6.81 5.20
N ARG A 4 9.15 7.45 6.38
CA ARG A 4 8.58 6.79 7.57
C ARG A 4 7.13 6.35 7.40
N ARG A 5 6.32 7.11 6.65
CA ARG A 5 4.92 6.75 6.37
C ARG A 5 4.84 5.58 5.39
N ARG A 6 5.69 5.59 4.37
CA ARG A 6 5.84 4.48 3.43
C ARG A 6 6.29 3.20 4.15
N ASP A 7 7.35 3.27 4.94
CA ASP A 7 7.90 2.13 5.67
C ASP A 7 6.87 1.55 6.65
N LEU A 8 6.14 2.41 7.34
CA LEU A 8 5.05 1.98 8.23
C LEU A 8 3.94 1.28 7.45
N ALA A 9 3.51 1.82 6.31
CA ALA A 9 2.48 1.20 5.48
C ALA A 9 2.92 -0.16 4.92
N LEU A 10 4.19 -0.31 4.52
CA LEU A 10 4.76 -1.60 4.11
C LEU A 10 4.85 -2.61 5.25
N ALA A 11 5.19 -2.17 6.46
CA ALA A 11 5.20 -3.02 7.65
C ALA A 11 3.78 -3.52 7.99
N ILE A 12 2.77 -2.63 7.90
CA ILE A 12 1.37 -3.00 8.07
C ILE A 12 0.95 -4.02 7.01
N LYS A 13 1.27 -3.77 5.73
CA LYS A 13 1.00 -4.70 4.63
C LYS A 13 1.57 -6.10 4.91
N SER A 14 2.85 -6.19 5.28
CA SER A 14 3.49 -7.48 5.56
C SER A 14 2.83 -8.25 6.71
N CYS A 15 2.33 -7.54 7.73
CA CYS A 15 1.59 -8.14 8.83
C CYS A 15 0.23 -8.68 8.37
N LEU A 16 -0.48 -7.90 7.55
CA LEU A 16 -1.78 -8.28 6.99
C LEU A 16 -1.65 -9.46 6.02
N ASP A 17 -0.62 -9.50 5.17
CA ASP A 17 -0.35 -10.64 4.28
C ASP A 17 -0.17 -11.94 5.10
N SER A 18 0.66 -11.89 6.15
CA SER A 18 0.87 -13.05 7.04
C SER A 18 -0.43 -13.48 7.74
N LEU A 19 -1.24 -12.51 8.18
CA LEU A 19 -2.52 -12.79 8.82
C LEU A 19 -3.57 -13.36 7.85
N ALA A 20 -3.56 -12.93 6.59
CA ALA A 20 -4.43 -13.48 5.55
C ALA A 20 -4.07 -14.95 5.26
N ASP A 21 -2.78 -15.26 5.18
CA ASP A 21 -2.29 -16.64 5.05
C ASP A 21 -2.71 -17.50 6.26
N ASP A 22 -2.53 -16.99 7.48
CA ASP A 22 -2.98 -17.69 8.69
C ASP A 22 -4.50 -17.92 8.69
N ALA A 23 -5.29 -16.93 8.29
CA ALA A 23 -6.75 -17.06 8.20
C ALA A 23 -7.16 -18.10 7.14
N ALA A 24 -6.48 -18.12 5.98
CA ALA A 24 -6.72 -19.10 4.93
C ALA A 24 -6.38 -20.52 5.39
N ASN A 25 -5.30 -20.69 6.15
CA ASN A 25 -4.88 -21.98 6.71
C ASN A 25 -5.77 -22.51 7.84
N ASN A 26 -6.69 -21.68 8.37
CA ASN A 26 -7.61 -22.04 9.45
C ASN A 26 -9.09 -22.02 8.99
N ASP A 27 -9.33 -22.15 7.67
CA ASP A 27 -10.67 -22.16 7.06
C ASP A 27 -11.51 -20.89 7.32
N LEU A 28 -10.85 -19.76 7.64
CA LEU A 28 -11.50 -18.46 7.87
C LEU A 28 -11.55 -17.64 6.57
N ALA A 29 -12.21 -18.19 5.54
CA ALA A 29 -12.17 -17.64 4.17
C ALA A 29 -12.60 -16.17 4.06
N ASP A 30 -13.70 -15.79 4.70
CA ASP A 30 -14.19 -14.40 4.68
C ASP A 30 -13.20 -13.44 5.39
N LEU A 31 -12.59 -13.90 6.49
CA LEU A 31 -11.57 -13.13 7.18
C LEU A 31 -10.33 -12.95 6.31
N ALA A 32 -9.84 -14.02 5.69
CA ALA A 32 -8.71 -13.96 4.75
C ALA A 32 -8.99 -12.97 3.60
N HIS A 33 -10.22 -12.96 3.08
CA HIS A 33 -10.64 -12.01 2.05
C HIS A 33 -10.58 -10.55 2.54
N PHE A 34 -11.17 -10.24 3.70
CA PHE A 34 -11.15 -8.88 4.24
C PHE A 34 -9.76 -8.40 4.63
N VAL A 35 -8.92 -9.29 5.19
CA VAL A 35 -7.53 -8.97 5.52
C VAL A 35 -6.71 -8.74 4.25
N GLY A 36 -6.97 -9.50 3.17
CA GLY A 36 -6.37 -9.26 1.87
C GLY A 36 -6.73 -7.87 1.29
N LEU A 37 -7.98 -7.44 1.41
CA LEU A 37 -8.38 -6.07 1.03
C LEU A 37 -7.68 -5.01 1.87
N ALA A 38 -7.50 -5.24 3.18
CA ALA A 38 -6.75 -4.35 4.04
C ALA A 38 -5.27 -4.28 3.66
N SER A 39 -4.66 -5.40 3.25
CA SER A 39 -3.28 -5.44 2.75
C SER A 39 -3.12 -4.58 1.49
N LEU A 40 -4.08 -4.69 0.55
CA LEU A 40 -4.11 -3.86 -0.65
C LEU A 40 -4.19 -2.37 -0.31
N ALA A 41 -5.06 -1.98 0.63
CA ALA A 41 -5.16 -0.59 1.08
C ALA A 41 -3.85 -0.08 1.73
N ALA A 42 -3.14 -0.93 2.46
CA ALA A 42 -1.82 -0.59 3.02
C ALA A 42 -0.77 -0.39 1.92
N GLU A 43 -0.83 -1.18 0.83
CA GLU A 43 0.02 -0.99 -0.34
C GLU A 43 -0.24 0.35 -1.03
N GLU A 44 -1.51 0.71 -1.25
CA GLU A 44 -1.90 2.00 -1.83
C GLU A 44 -1.41 3.17 -0.97
N ALA A 45 -1.52 3.05 0.37
CA ALA A 45 -1.00 4.04 1.30
C ALA A 45 0.53 4.18 1.21
N ALA A 46 1.26 3.08 1.01
CA ALA A 46 2.71 3.09 0.81
C ALA A 46 3.09 3.78 -0.50
N GLN A 47 2.34 3.52 -1.58
CA GLN A 47 2.53 4.16 -2.89
C GLN A 47 2.24 5.67 -2.84
N ALA A 48 1.17 6.09 -2.16
CA ALA A 48 0.83 7.50 -1.98
C ALA A 48 1.88 8.25 -1.13
N ALA A 49 2.53 7.54 -0.21
CA ALA A 49 3.63 8.08 0.59
C ALA A 49 4.97 8.10 -0.16
N ASP A 50 5.09 7.45 -1.33
CA ASP A 50 6.33 7.42 -2.12
C ASP A 50 6.54 8.74 -2.89
N PRO A 51 7.58 9.53 -2.54
CA PRO A 51 7.87 10.78 -3.24
C PRO A 51 8.20 10.58 -4.73
N ARG A 52 8.73 9.42 -5.15
CA ARG A 52 9.03 9.15 -6.57
C ARG A 52 7.76 8.85 -7.36
N SER A 53 6.81 8.15 -6.74
CA SER A 53 5.48 7.90 -7.32
C SER A 53 4.74 9.22 -7.55
N ASN A 54 4.77 10.11 -6.55
CA ASN A 54 4.18 11.44 -6.65
C ASN A 54 4.86 12.32 -7.71
N LEU A 55 6.19 12.26 -7.82
CA LEU A 55 6.94 13.00 -8.86
C LEU A 55 6.62 12.49 -10.26
N LEU A 56 6.54 11.17 -10.47
CA LEU A 56 6.14 10.57 -11.75
C LEU A 56 4.71 10.97 -12.12
N ALA A 57 3.77 10.91 -11.17
CA ALA A 57 2.40 11.36 -11.38
C ALA A 57 2.35 12.84 -11.81
N ALA A 58 3.08 13.72 -11.13
CA ALA A 58 3.16 15.15 -11.45
C ALA A 58 3.79 15.42 -12.84
N LEU A 59 4.80 14.64 -13.24
CA LEU A 59 5.41 14.74 -14.57
C LEU A 59 4.46 14.27 -15.68
N MET A 60 3.64 13.25 -15.43
CA MET A 60 2.66 12.77 -16.40
C MET A 60 1.42 13.67 -16.53
N THR A 61 1.09 14.46 -15.50
CA THR A 61 -0.02 15.43 -15.55
C THR A 61 0.35 16.76 -16.20
N GLY A 62 1.59 16.93 -16.70
CA GLY A 62 1.94 18.01 -17.62
C GLY A 62 2.04 19.43 -17.04
N GLU A 63 2.07 19.61 -15.72
CA GLU A 63 2.25 20.96 -15.12
C GLU A 63 3.71 21.47 -15.17
N ALA A 64 4.65 20.68 -15.66
CA ALA A 64 6.06 21.05 -15.82
C ALA A 64 6.37 21.77 -17.16
N GLY A 65 5.41 22.53 -17.71
CA GLY A 65 5.52 23.17 -19.02
C GLY A 65 4.85 24.55 -19.09
N HIS A 66 5.41 25.54 -18.40
CA HIS A 66 5.22 26.94 -18.75
C HIS A 66 6.56 27.66 -18.65
N CYS A 67 7.25 27.76 -19.78
CA CYS A 67 8.28 28.78 -20.04
C CYS A 67 7.68 29.79 -20.99
#